data_AF-A0A7Y4UG02-F1
#
_entry.id   AF-A0A7Y4UG02-F1
#
_cell.length_a   1.000
_cell.length_b   1.000
_cell.length_c   1.000
_cell.angle_alpha   90.00
_cell.angle_beta   90.00
_cell.angle_gamma   90.00
#
_symmetry.space_group_name_H-M   'P 1'
#
loop_
_entity.id
_entity.type
_entity.pdbx_description
1 polymer ?
#
loop_
_entity_poly.entity_id
_entity_poly.type
_entity_poly.pdbx_seq_one_letter_code
_entity_poly.pdbx_strand_id
1 'polypeptide(L)'
;MQPLAEDTPPEIERIIIEGYRRMSAAEKLAIMDDLIKSAHLLALSEIRRQHPHASEREWQLRAAARRIEPELMRKAFGWDPDVKGY
;
A
#
# COMPACT_ATOMS: atom_id res chain seq x y z
N MET A 1 14.76 13.59 -22.73
CA MET A 1 14.47 12.42 -21.88
C MET A 1 12.95 12.36 -21.75
N GLN A 2 12.33 11.21 -22.02
CA GLN A 2 10.89 11.05 -21.80
C GLN A 2 10.65 10.92 -20.29
N PRO A 3 9.70 11.67 -19.70
CA PRO A 3 9.43 11.57 -18.27
C PRO A 3 8.78 10.22 -17.93
N LEU A 4 9.02 9.74 -16.71
CA LEU A 4 8.45 8.54 -16.10
C LEU A 4 6.95 8.68 -15.81
N ALA A 5 6.46 9.91 -15.63
CA ALA A 5 5.06 10.23 -15.42
C ALA A 5 4.67 11.47 -16.24
N GLU A 6 3.50 11.42 -16.88
CA GLU A 6 3.03 12.50 -17.77
C GLU A 6 2.67 13.79 -17.02
N ASP A 7 2.32 13.66 -15.73
CA ASP A 7 1.98 14.77 -14.84
C ASP A 7 3.20 15.41 -14.15
N THR A 8 4.41 14.91 -14.43
CA THR A 8 5.64 15.38 -13.81
C THR A 8 6.56 16.02 -14.87
N PRO A 9 6.76 17.36 -14.84
CA PRO A 9 7.65 18.03 -15.78
C PRO A 9 9.10 17.48 -15.70
N PRO A 10 9.84 17.37 -16.82
CA PRO A 10 11.18 16.76 -16.85
C PRO A 10 12.23 17.41 -15.92
N GLU A 11 12.08 18.70 -15.62
CA GLU A 11 12.91 19.40 -14.64
C GLU A 11 12.63 18.96 -13.20
N ILE A 12 11.37 18.67 -12.86
CA ILE A 12 10.98 18.18 -11.53
C ILE A 12 11.43 16.73 -11.36
N GLU A 13 11.24 15.90 -12.38
CA GLU A 13 11.73 14.52 -12.36
C GLU A 13 13.26 14.45 -12.14
N ARG A 14 14.03 15.35 -12.76
CA ARG A 14 15.48 15.43 -12.51
C ARG A 14 15.79 15.76 -11.05
N ILE A 15 15.06 16.68 -10.43
CA ILE A 15 15.23 17.01 -9.01
C ILE A 15 14.98 15.77 -8.14
N ILE A 16 13.90 15.03 -8.43
CA ILE A 16 13.54 13.81 -7.71
C ILE A 16 14.66 12.76 -7.86
N ILE A 17 15.09 12.46 -9.09
CA ILE A 17 16.13 11.46 -9.37
C ILE A 17 17.45 11.84 -8.68
N GLU A 18 17.89 13.10 -8.79
CA GLU A 18 19.10 13.58 -8.15
C GLU A 18 19.00 13.56 -6.62
N GLY A 19 17.82 13.85 -6.06
CA GLY A 19 17.54 13.67 -4.63
C GLY A 19 17.76 12.24 -4.19
N TYR A 20 17.15 11.27 -4.88
CA TYR A 20 17.34 9.85 -4.59
C TYR A 20 18.78 9.38 -4.82
N ARG A 21 19.53 9.91 -5.79
CA ARG A 21 20.93 9.54 -5.99
C ARG A 21 21.83 9.96 -4.82
N ARG A 22 21.52 11.09 -4.18
CA ARG A 22 22.28 11.62 -3.04
C ARG A 22 21.93 10.95 -1.70
N MET A 23 20.75 10.35 -1.60
CA MET A 23 20.32 9.64 -0.39
C MET A 23 21.14 8.36 -0.15
N SER A 24 21.46 8.13 1.12
CA SER A 24 21.90 6.85 1.64
C SER A 24 20.81 5.77 1.48
N ALA A 25 21.20 4.50 1.61
CA ALA A 25 20.24 3.40 1.60
C ALA A 25 19.20 3.51 2.72
N ALA A 26 19.61 3.97 3.91
CA ALA A 26 18.72 4.12 5.06
C ALA A 26 17.63 5.18 4.83
N GLU A 27 17.98 6.32 4.24
CA GLU A 27 17.01 7.38 3.91
C GLU A 27 15.98 6.89 2.88
N LYS A 28 16.43 6.12 1.87
CA LYS A 28 15.51 5.51 0.90
C LYS A 28 14.55 4.54 1.57
N LEU A 29 15.05 3.71 2.48
CA LEU A 29 14.22 2.76 3.23
C LEU A 29 13.21 3.48 4.12
N ALA A 30 13.60 4.59 4.75
CA ALA A 30 12.67 5.40 5.56
C ALA A 30 11.51 5.95 4.71
N ILE A 31 11.81 6.53 3.54
CA ILE A 31 10.77 7.01 2.61
C ILE A 31 9.86 5.86 2.17
N MET A 32 10.45 4.70 1.84
CA MET A 32 9.68 3.52 1.44
C MET A 32 8.76 3.02 2.57
N ASP A 33 9.24 3.00 3.81
CA ASP A 33 8.44 2.61 4.99
C ASP A 33 7.26 3.56 5.21
N ASP A 34 7.47 4.87 5.08
CA ASP A 34 6.41 5.87 5.18
C ASP A 34 5.37 5.73 4.06
N LEU A 35 5.81 5.42 2.84
CA LEU A 35 4.91 5.14 1.71
C LEU A 35 4.08 3.88 1.95
N ILE A 36 4.68 2.80 2.47
CA ILE A 36 3.98 1.56 2.81
C ILE A 36 2.91 1.84 3.86
N LYS A 37 3.25 2.54 4.95
CA LYS A 37 2.30 2.93 6.00
C LYS A 37 1.15 3.78 5.44
N SER A 38 1.46 4.74 4.58
CA SER A 38 0.46 5.60 3.94
C SER A 38 -0.51 4.80 3.05
N ALA A 39 0.01 3.88 2.24
CA ALA A 39 -0.81 2.99 1.43
C ALA A 39 -1.70 2.08 2.29
N HIS A 40 -1.21 1.60 3.43
CA HIS A 40 -2.00 0.83 4.38
C HIS A 40 -3.16 1.64 4.97
N LEU A 41 -2.90 2.89 5.36
CA LEU A 41 -3.92 3.80 5.91
C LEU A 41 -5.02 4.11 4.89
N LEU A 42 -4.64 4.37 3.63
CA LEU A 42 -5.59 4.62 2.55
C LEU A 42 -6.49 3.40 2.30
N ALA A 43 -5.92 2.20 2.18
CA ALA A 43 -6.68 0.97 2.00
C ALA A 43 -7.63 0.70 3.18
N LEU A 44 -7.17 0.88 4.42
CA LEU A 44 -8.00 0.66 5.60
C LEU A 44 -9.14 1.68 5.70
N SER A 45 -8.89 2.94 5.31
CA SER A 45 -9.92 3.98 5.28
C SER A 45 -11.02 3.66 4.28
N GLU A 46 -10.65 3.15 3.11
CA GLU A 46 -11.60 2.66 2.12
C GLU A 46 -12.43 1.48 2.67
N ILE A 47 -11.79 0.48 3.28
CA ILE A 47 -12.46 -0.69 3.86
C ILE A 47 -13.47 -0.28 4.94
N ARG A 48 -13.08 0.63 5.84
CA ARG A 48 -13.98 1.16 6.87
C ARG A 48 -15.17 1.88 6.26
N ARG A 49 -14.97 2.62 5.17
CA ARG A 49 -16.05 3.29 4.44
C ARG A 49 -17.02 2.29 3.80
N GLN A 50 -16.52 1.18 3.25
CA GLN A 50 -17.34 0.15 2.60
C GLN A 50 -18.04 -0.77 3.61
N HIS A 51 -17.43 -0.99 4.78
CA HIS A 51 -17.92 -1.89 5.83
C HIS A 51 -18.02 -1.18 7.20
N PRO A 52 -18.85 -0.12 7.35
CA PRO A 52 -18.84 0.73 8.54
C PRO A 52 -19.23 0.03 9.85
N HIS A 53 -19.93 -1.11 9.76
CA HIS A 53 -20.39 -1.89 10.92
C HIS A 53 -19.58 -3.16 11.16
N ALA A 54 -18.56 -3.43 10.35
CA ALA A 54 -17.71 -4.59 10.55
C ALA A 54 -16.82 -4.41 11.79
N SER A 55 -16.42 -5.53 12.39
CA SER A 55 -15.50 -5.51 13.52
C SER A 55 -14.10 -5.06 13.07
N GLU A 56 -13.29 -4.59 14.01
CA GLU A 56 -11.90 -4.23 13.73
C GLU A 56 -11.10 -5.40 13.12
N ARG A 57 -11.32 -6.62 13.63
CA ARG A 57 -10.70 -7.83 13.08
C ARG A 57 -11.10 -8.07 11.64
N GLU A 58 -12.36 -7.84 11.29
CA GLU A 58 -12.81 -7.98 9.91
C GLU A 58 -12.15 -6.95 9.00
N TRP A 59 -12.05 -5.68 9.42
CA TRP A 59 -11.31 -4.67 8.66
C TRP A 59 -9.84 -5.06 8.43
N GLN A 60 -9.18 -5.62 9.44
CA GLN A 60 -7.80 -6.09 9.33
C GLN A 60 -7.67 -7.28 8.37
N LEU A 61 -8.59 -8.25 8.40
CA LEU A 61 -8.56 -9.42 7.51
C LEU A 61 -8.83 -9.04 6.05
N ARG A 62 -9.76 -8.11 5.82
CA ARG A 62 -10.02 -7.48 4.52
C ARG A 62 -8.77 -6.80 3.97
N ALA A 63 -8.10 -5.99 4.80
CA ALA A 63 -6.86 -5.33 4.42
C ALA A 63 -5.72 -6.32 4.13
N ALA A 64 -5.60 -7.39 4.93
CA ALA A 64 -4.59 -8.42 4.78
C ALA A 64 -4.81 -9.26 3.51
N ALA A 65 -6.07 -9.57 3.18
CA ALA A 65 -6.43 -10.32 1.98
C ALA A 65 -5.94 -9.65 0.68
N ARG A 66 -5.73 -8.32 0.67
CA ARG A 66 -5.16 -7.60 -0.49
C ARG A 66 -3.71 -7.94 -0.81
N ARG A 67 -2.98 -8.56 0.13
CA ARG A 67 -1.52 -8.83 0.01
C ARG A 67 -1.14 -10.28 0.29
N ILE A 68 -1.93 -10.97 1.10
CA ILE A 68 -1.71 -12.37 1.45
C ILE A 68 -2.48 -13.22 0.44
N GLU A 69 -1.81 -14.23 -0.10
CA GLU A 69 -2.41 -15.15 -1.06
C GLU A 69 -3.64 -15.87 -0.44
N PRO A 70 -4.72 -16.11 -1.22
CA PRO A 70 -5.99 -16.60 -0.69
C PRO A 70 -5.92 -17.91 0.10
N GLU A 71 -5.12 -18.88 -0.35
CA GLU A 71 -4.95 -20.15 0.35
C GLU A 71 -4.30 -19.96 1.72
N LEU A 72 -3.32 -19.06 1.83
CA LEU A 72 -2.74 -18.70 3.13
C LEU A 72 -3.75 -17.96 4.04
N MET A 73 -4.61 -17.11 3.48
CA MET A 73 -5.68 -16.46 4.26
C MET A 73 -6.66 -17.47 4.87
N ARG A 74 -7.04 -18.49 4.08
CA ARG A 74 -7.93 -19.56 4.54
C ARG A 74 -7.28 -20.36 5.66
N LYS A 75 -6.03 -20.80 5.46
CA LYS A 75 -5.31 -21.66 6.41
C LYS A 75 -4.96 -20.94 7.71
N ALA A 76 -4.45 -19.71 7.65
CA ALA A 76 -3.96 -19.00 8.83
C ALA A 76 -5.08 -18.28 9.59
N PHE A 77 -6.11 -17.78 8.90
CA PHE A 77 -7.10 -16.89 9.49
C PHE A 77 -8.55 -17.36 9.36
N GLY A 78 -8.83 -18.45 8.63
CA GLY A 78 -10.19 -18.88 8.33
C GLY A 78 -10.97 -17.85 7.50
N TRP A 79 -10.25 -17.00 6.76
CA TRP A 79 -10.83 -15.97 5.92
C TRP A 79 -10.73 -16.40 4.46
N ASP A 80 -11.87 -16.40 3.75
CA ASP A 80 -11.91 -16.69 2.32
C ASP A 80 -12.11 -15.39 1.54
N PRO A 81 -11.06 -14.85 0.87
CA PRO A 81 -11.16 -13.62 0.10
C PRO A 81 -12.14 -13.71 -1.08
N ASP A 82 -12.35 -14.89 -1.66
CA ASP A 82 -13.23 -15.05 -2.82
C ASP A 82 -14.72 -14.98 -2.44
N VAL A 83 -15.03 -15.28 -1.18
CA VAL A 83 -16.39 -15.20 -0.62
C VAL A 83 -16.63 -13.91 0.14
N LYS A 84 -15.67 -13.50 0.98
CA LYS A 84 -15.83 -12.36 1.89
C LYS A 84 -15.29 -11.05 1.33
N GLY A 85 -14.41 -11.12 0.33
CA GLY A 85 -13.77 -9.96 -0.29
C GLY A 85 -12.59 -9.39 0.49
N TYR A 86 -12.15 -8.24 -0.01
CA TYR A 86 -11.06 -7.40 0.50
C TYR A 86 -11.56 -6.20 1.33
#